data_AF-A0AAD2WYI9-F1
#
_entry.id   AF-A0AAD2WYI9-F1
#
_cell.length_a   1.000
_cell.length_b   1.000
_cell.length_c   1.000
_cell.angle_alpha   90.00
_cell.angle_beta   90.00
_cell.angle_gamma   90.00
#
_symmetry.space_group_name_H-M   'P 1'
#
loop_
_entity.id
_entity.type
_entity.pdbx_description
1 polymer ?
#
loop_
_entity_poly.entity_id
_entity_poly.type
_entity_poly.pdbx_seq_one_letter_code
_entity_poly.pdbx_strand_id
1 'polypeptide(L)'
;MEHKYTTNNFLVRNAIIGIHELLECDYNSFLETIRENKIFQEQLFVASRSLYESLQKYYSGDSMKRKKINQLSESVYKYYKRSKERSTPFGLFSETSIGSFSSTEKLNLNGKTLKKVLLDSEWLIRLVFKIEKEYSRELAYKINPANYQFGDRVVQLFSINDTKIEEVNIKFTKVYQLIDELCCDKYVYFNCIIEKLVESYGEEYRDIATSYIMSLIDSHFLISNINSELIMNFKFEEFISKVKEIDKQNLYYFKLIAISNLIVEYSELEIGDGIEKLKEIYKLMSSLVETSNFLQIDLYNDGQIQLGNENKTQIVEFAEFLVSNSDHVKRTYLDDYKEKFLDKYGVNREVQLMELFDSNLGIGSPYGYQHPKNDFWESSPSTVYFSEKEELEYLNNFEKALETGGNIQLYNEEDFFNQDKDKINLGFELFFYVNKVDGKSVLSLTNTGCSKNLGASSGRFSILSDKLEHYHQTITQIVENNNHVSGYNSCEITFLPENLRHANVMRTTNVREKVLSLFTNMDKRSQI
;
A
#
# COMPACT_ATOMS: atom_id res chain seq x y z
N MET A 1 -24.82 -2.50 30.59
CA MET A 1 -24.47 -3.66 29.76
C MET A 1 -22.97 -3.65 29.56
N GLU A 2 -22.33 -4.81 29.59
CA GLU A 2 -20.91 -4.92 29.26
C GLU A 2 -20.81 -5.07 27.74
N HIS A 3 -20.27 -4.06 27.05
CA HIS A 3 -20.05 -4.12 25.61
C HIS A 3 -18.87 -5.04 25.30
N LYS A 4 -18.94 -5.79 24.20
CA LYS A 4 -17.85 -6.69 23.78
C LYS A 4 -16.71 -5.96 23.08
N TYR A 5 -17.03 -4.86 22.43
CA TYR A 5 -16.08 -4.03 21.73
C TYR A 5 -15.72 -2.80 22.55
N THR A 6 -14.46 -2.39 22.43
CA THR A 6 -13.99 -1.13 22.98
C THR A 6 -13.40 -0.30 21.85
N THR A 7 -13.50 1.03 21.97
CA THR A 7 -12.84 1.93 21.02
C THR A 7 -11.42 2.24 21.48
N ASN A 8 -10.50 2.23 20.51
CA ASN A 8 -9.15 2.74 20.68
C ASN A 8 -9.10 4.24 20.36
N ASN A 9 -7.95 4.86 20.58
CA ASN A 9 -7.63 6.12 19.89
C ASN A 9 -7.76 5.90 18.37
N PHE A 10 -8.02 6.97 17.62
CA PHE A 10 -8.35 6.90 16.20
C PHE A 10 -7.45 7.80 15.38
N LEU A 11 -7.27 7.45 14.11
CA LEU A 11 -6.64 8.35 13.16
C LEU A 11 -7.61 9.46 12.74
N VAL A 12 -7.09 10.67 12.69
CA VAL A 12 -7.78 11.84 12.17
C VAL A 12 -7.11 12.21 10.86
N ARG A 13 -7.93 12.50 9.85
CA ARG A 13 -7.47 12.93 8.53
C ARG A 13 -8.23 14.20 8.18
N ASN A 14 -7.52 15.29 7.88
CA ASN A 14 -8.12 16.59 7.57
C ASN A 14 -7.41 17.27 6.38
N ALA A 15 -8.16 18.07 5.62
CA ALA A 15 -7.60 18.89 4.55
C ALA A 15 -6.75 20.03 5.14
N ILE A 16 -5.70 20.45 4.41
CA ILE A 16 -4.81 21.54 4.83
C ILE A 16 -5.46 22.91 4.71
N ILE A 17 -6.18 23.16 3.61
CA ILE A 17 -6.70 24.50 3.29
C ILE A 17 -8.03 24.79 4.02
N GLY A 18 -8.60 23.82 4.75
CA GLY A 18 -9.90 23.96 5.41
C GLY A 18 -11.07 24.15 4.42
N ILE A 19 -12.29 24.02 4.93
CA ILE A 19 -13.50 24.23 4.15
C ILE A 19 -13.75 25.74 4.07
N HIS A 20 -13.35 26.34 2.96
CA HIS A 20 -13.76 27.69 2.54
C HIS A 20 -14.67 27.57 1.31
N GLU A 21 -15.56 28.55 1.10
CA GLU A 21 -16.39 28.63 -0.10
C GLU A 21 -15.55 28.36 -1.36
N LEU A 22 -16.08 27.48 -2.21
CA LEU A 22 -15.47 27.22 -3.50
C LEU A 22 -15.60 28.47 -4.37
N LEU A 23 -14.61 28.70 -5.21
CA LEU A 23 -14.70 29.75 -6.21
C LEU A 23 -15.78 29.37 -7.24
N GLU A 24 -16.86 30.13 -7.25
CA GLU A 24 -17.91 30.07 -8.26
C GLU A 24 -17.58 31.05 -9.39
N CYS A 25 -16.74 30.60 -10.32
CA CYS A 25 -16.35 31.39 -11.49
C CYS A 25 -16.26 30.51 -12.73
N ASP A 26 -16.31 31.12 -13.92
CA ASP A 26 -16.06 30.40 -15.16
C ASP A 26 -14.61 29.87 -15.21
N TYR A 27 -14.40 28.81 -16.00
CA TYR A 27 -13.14 28.08 -16.03
C TYR A 27 -11.91 28.93 -16.36
N ASN A 28 -12.02 30.00 -17.16
CA ASN A 28 -10.87 30.83 -17.51
C ASN A 28 -10.54 31.78 -16.36
N SER A 29 -11.56 32.41 -15.77
CA SER A 29 -11.42 33.25 -14.57
C SER A 29 -10.90 32.46 -13.37
N PHE A 30 -11.27 31.18 -13.26
CA PHE A 30 -10.77 30.28 -12.23
C PHE A 30 -9.25 30.11 -12.29
N LEU A 31 -8.69 29.84 -13.47
CA LEU A 31 -7.25 29.62 -13.64
C LEU A 31 -6.43 30.86 -13.27
N GLU A 32 -6.90 32.06 -13.59
CA GLU A 32 -6.22 33.29 -13.16
C GLU A 32 -6.35 33.53 -11.66
N THR A 33 -7.50 33.24 -11.05
CA THR A 33 -7.72 33.42 -9.60
C THR A 33 -6.75 32.58 -8.75
N ILE A 34 -6.44 31.35 -9.17
CA ILE A 34 -5.54 30.46 -8.44
C ILE A 34 -4.05 30.65 -8.78
N ARG A 35 -3.72 31.57 -9.69
CA ARG A 35 -2.35 31.78 -10.19
C ARG A 35 -1.37 32.10 -9.07
N GLU A 36 -1.75 33.02 -8.18
CA GLU A 36 -0.94 33.47 -7.05
C GLU A 36 -1.13 32.60 -5.79
N ASN A 37 -1.96 31.55 -5.85
CA ASN A 37 -2.15 30.65 -4.72
C ASN A 37 -0.97 29.67 -4.63
N LYS A 38 0.12 30.12 -4.00
CA LYS A 38 1.36 29.34 -3.85
C LYS A 38 1.16 27.95 -3.24
N ILE A 39 0.30 27.85 -2.21
CA ILE A 39 -0.02 26.56 -1.55
C ILE A 39 -0.61 25.60 -2.58
N PHE A 40 -1.63 26.03 -3.32
CA PHE A 40 -2.27 25.18 -4.33
C PHE A 40 -1.33 24.84 -5.48
N GLN A 41 -0.49 25.78 -5.92
CA GLN A 41 0.54 25.55 -6.94
C GLN A 41 1.52 24.44 -6.50
N GLU A 42 1.99 24.46 -5.24
CA GLU A 42 2.88 23.41 -4.71
C GLU A 42 2.14 22.07 -4.56
N GLN A 43 0.91 22.09 -4.04
CA GLN A 43 0.06 20.89 -3.95
C GLN A 43 -0.14 20.24 -5.33
N LEU A 44 -0.42 21.04 -6.36
CA LEU A 44 -0.59 20.56 -7.73
C LEU A 44 0.72 20.00 -8.29
N PHE A 45 1.85 20.64 -8.02
CA PHE A 45 3.17 20.15 -8.42
C PHE A 45 3.45 18.75 -7.86
N VAL A 46 3.24 18.55 -6.56
CA VAL A 46 3.45 17.26 -5.88
C VAL A 46 2.48 16.20 -6.37
N ALA A 47 1.21 16.56 -6.57
CA ALA A 47 0.16 15.62 -6.93
C ALA A 47 0.18 15.22 -8.41
N SER A 48 0.53 16.16 -9.30
CA SER A 48 0.52 15.99 -10.74
C SER A 48 1.43 17.00 -11.44
N ARG A 49 2.72 16.66 -11.54
CA ARG A 49 3.72 17.49 -12.23
C ARG A 49 3.33 17.87 -13.65
N SER A 50 2.83 16.92 -14.45
CA SER A 50 2.44 17.16 -15.84
C SER A 50 1.28 18.15 -15.97
N LEU A 51 0.34 18.13 -15.01
CA LEU A 51 -0.75 19.08 -14.93
C LEU A 51 -0.27 20.46 -14.48
N TYR A 52 0.62 20.52 -13.49
CA TYR A 52 1.29 21.75 -13.08
C TYR A 52 2.07 22.39 -14.25
N GLU A 53 2.89 21.63 -14.97
CA GLU A 53 3.63 22.12 -16.12
C GLU A 53 2.71 22.61 -17.24
N SER A 54 1.59 21.92 -17.48
CA SER A 54 0.57 22.38 -18.42
C SER A 54 -0.09 23.70 -17.98
N LEU A 55 -0.28 23.89 -16.68
CA LEU A 55 -0.77 25.14 -16.10
C LEU A 55 0.25 26.28 -16.23
N GLN A 56 1.55 26.02 -16.03
CA GLN A 56 2.59 27.04 -16.25
C GLN A 56 2.69 27.47 -17.72
N LYS A 57 2.51 26.54 -18.67
CA LYS A 57 2.41 26.86 -20.11
C LYS A 57 1.23 27.77 -20.41
N TYR A 58 0.10 27.54 -19.75
CA TYR A 58 -1.05 28.45 -19.84
C TYR A 58 -0.69 29.86 -19.37
N TYR A 59 -0.08 30.00 -18.20
CA TYR A 59 0.26 31.31 -17.63
C TYR A 59 1.33 32.09 -18.39
N SER A 60 2.23 31.40 -19.09
CA SER A 60 3.27 32.01 -19.93
C SER A 60 2.77 32.47 -21.30
N GLY A 61 1.51 32.18 -21.64
CA GLY A 61 0.91 32.57 -22.91
C GLY A 61 1.26 31.65 -24.08
N ASP A 62 1.75 30.43 -23.81
CA ASP A 62 2.03 29.43 -24.86
C ASP A 62 0.75 29.11 -25.64
N SER A 63 0.87 28.97 -26.97
CA SER A 63 -0.28 28.69 -27.83
C SER A 63 -0.90 27.32 -27.48
N MET A 64 -2.13 27.34 -26.93
CA MET A 64 -2.90 26.14 -26.63
C MET A 64 -4.27 26.16 -27.31
N LYS A 65 -4.69 25.01 -27.85
CA LYS A 65 -6.03 24.84 -28.42
C LYS A 65 -7.08 25.00 -27.32
N ARG A 66 -8.20 25.66 -27.61
CA ARG A 66 -9.33 25.87 -26.68
C ARG A 66 -9.80 24.59 -25.98
N LYS A 67 -9.90 23.47 -26.70
CA LYS A 67 -10.25 22.16 -26.13
C LYS A 67 -9.28 21.73 -25.02
N LYS A 68 -7.98 21.97 -25.19
CA LYS A 68 -6.95 21.62 -24.21
C LYS A 68 -7.02 22.53 -22.98
N ILE A 69 -7.34 23.81 -23.16
CA ILE A 69 -7.57 24.75 -22.06
C ILE A 69 -8.76 24.30 -21.20
N ASN A 70 -9.88 23.91 -21.83
CA ASN A 70 -11.04 23.39 -21.08
C ASN A 70 -10.71 22.10 -20.29
N GLN A 71 -9.96 21.18 -20.89
CA GLN A 71 -9.54 19.95 -20.19
C GLN A 71 -8.58 20.25 -19.03
N LEU A 72 -7.67 21.21 -19.22
CA LEU A 72 -6.78 21.70 -18.18
C LEU A 72 -7.58 22.32 -17.03
N SER A 73 -8.51 23.24 -17.33
CA SER A 73 -9.32 23.92 -16.33
C SER A 73 -10.19 22.96 -15.53
N GLU A 74 -10.85 21.99 -16.18
CA GLU A 74 -11.61 20.94 -15.50
C GLU A 74 -10.73 20.11 -14.56
N SER A 75 -9.53 19.73 -15.02
CA SER A 75 -8.61 18.90 -14.24
C SER A 75 -8.05 19.66 -13.03
N VAL A 76 -7.63 20.92 -13.23
CA VAL A 76 -7.14 21.78 -12.15
C VAL A 76 -8.25 22.06 -11.14
N TYR A 77 -9.48 22.30 -11.60
CA TYR A 77 -10.63 22.52 -10.71
C TYR A 77 -10.96 21.29 -9.86
N LYS A 78 -10.83 20.08 -10.41
CA LYS A 78 -10.97 18.83 -9.61
C LYS A 78 -9.92 18.73 -8.49
N TYR A 79 -8.67 19.12 -8.77
CA TYR A 79 -7.63 19.17 -7.75
C TYR A 79 -7.88 20.28 -6.72
N TYR A 80 -8.40 21.43 -7.15
CA TYR A 80 -8.78 22.52 -6.25
C TYR A 80 -9.90 22.10 -5.29
N LYS A 81 -10.97 21.48 -5.81
CA LYS A 81 -12.02 20.87 -4.97
C LYS A 81 -11.43 19.86 -4.00
N ARG A 82 -10.56 18.96 -4.48
CA ARG A 82 -9.86 17.99 -3.63
C ARG A 82 -9.08 18.66 -2.49
N SER A 83 -8.37 19.75 -2.76
CA SER A 83 -7.55 20.46 -1.76
C SER A 83 -8.36 21.05 -0.60
N LYS A 84 -9.64 21.33 -0.81
CA LYS A 84 -10.55 21.93 0.17
C LYS A 84 -11.49 20.92 0.84
N GLU A 85 -12.00 19.96 0.07
CA GLU A 85 -13.14 19.13 0.49
C GLU A 85 -12.75 17.71 0.90
N ARG A 86 -11.61 17.18 0.41
CA ARG A 86 -11.25 15.78 0.64
C ARG A 86 -10.20 15.65 1.73
N SER A 87 -10.58 14.98 2.81
CA SER A 87 -9.68 14.62 3.92
C SER A 87 -8.80 13.40 3.64
N THR A 88 -8.89 12.74 2.48
CA THR A 88 -8.12 11.52 2.20
C THR A 88 -6.62 11.80 2.01
N PRO A 89 -5.72 11.23 2.86
CA PRO A 89 -4.26 11.44 2.83
C PRO A 89 -3.64 11.30 1.45
N PHE A 90 -3.15 12.41 0.90
CA PHE A 90 -2.46 12.43 -0.38
C PHE A 90 -1.60 13.68 -0.56
N GLY A 91 -0.27 13.51 -0.59
CA GLY A 91 0.67 14.60 -0.85
C GLY A 91 0.48 15.73 0.16
N LEU A 92 0.38 16.96 -0.36
CA LEU A 92 0.22 18.17 0.43
C LEU A 92 -1.24 18.60 0.65
N PHE A 93 -2.23 17.80 0.26
CA PHE A 93 -3.64 18.19 0.35
C PHE A 93 -4.24 18.02 1.75
N SER A 94 -3.73 17.04 2.50
CA SER A 94 -4.33 16.61 3.76
C SER A 94 -3.27 16.01 4.66
N GLU A 95 -3.46 16.14 5.96
CA GLU A 95 -2.57 15.62 6.99
C GLU A 95 -3.25 14.56 7.84
N THR A 96 -2.42 13.80 8.55
CA THR A 96 -2.84 12.75 9.48
C THR A 96 -2.42 13.10 10.90
N SER A 97 -3.31 12.92 11.86
CA SER A 97 -3.02 13.07 13.30
C SER A 97 -3.71 11.97 14.10
N ILE A 98 -3.48 11.96 15.41
CA ILE A 98 -4.14 11.02 16.33
C ILE A 98 -5.24 11.78 17.07
N GLY A 99 -6.41 11.16 17.19
CA GLY A 99 -7.52 11.61 18.00
C GLY A 99 -7.79 10.68 19.18
N SER A 100 -8.46 11.21 20.20
CA SER A 100 -8.94 10.44 21.35
C SER A 100 -10.38 10.82 21.71
N PHE A 101 -10.94 10.10 22.68
CA PHE A 101 -12.23 10.44 23.27
C PHE A 101 -12.05 11.18 24.59
N SER A 102 -12.94 12.12 24.90
CA SER A 102 -12.96 12.83 26.18
C SER A 102 -14.37 13.28 26.56
N SER A 103 -14.56 13.77 27.80
CA SER A 103 -15.82 14.37 28.24
C SER A 103 -16.13 15.70 27.56
N THR A 104 -15.14 16.38 26.98
CA THR A 104 -15.32 17.67 26.29
C THR A 104 -14.78 17.58 24.87
N GLU A 105 -15.63 17.86 23.89
CA GLU A 105 -15.22 17.85 22.49
C GLU A 105 -14.26 19.01 22.17
N LYS A 106 -13.18 18.70 21.45
CA LYS A 106 -12.21 19.66 20.91
C LYS A 106 -11.83 19.26 19.49
N LEU A 107 -12.47 19.90 18.51
CA LEU A 107 -12.24 19.63 17.07
C LEU A 107 -11.19 20.53 16.42
N ASN A 108 -10.57 21.44 17.18
CA ASN A 108 -9.51 22.29 16.67
C ASN A 108 -8.16 21.58 16.82
N LEU A 109 -7.43 21.46 15.72
CA LEU A 109 -6.11 20.87 15.69
C LEU A 109 -5.06 21.92 16.08
N ASN A 110 -4.38 21.70 17.21
CA ASN A 110 -3.46 22.69 17.82
C ASN A 110 -1.97 22.38 17.60
N GLY A 111 -1.64 21.48 16.67
CA GLY A 111 -0.26 21.07 16.41
C GLY A 111 0.32 21.68 15.13
N LYS A 112 1.59 21.40 14.89
CA LYS A 112 2.33 21.81 13.70
C LYS A 112 2.24 20.72 12.62
N THR A 113 1.93 21.13 11.40
CA THR A 113 2.03 20.28 10.21
C THR A 113 3.49 20.06 9.85
N LEU A 114 3.88 18.79 9.67
CA LEU A 114 5.23 18.37 9.34
C LEU A 114 5.22 17.53 8.05
N LYS A 115 6.26 17.72 7.23
CA LYS A 115 6.45 16.98 5.96
C LYS A 115 7.33 15.77 6.22
N LYS A 116 6.81 14.56 6.03
CA LYS A 116 7.66 13.38 5.81
C LYS A 116 7.85 13.21 4.31
N VAL A 117 9.09 13.40 3.87
CA VAL A 117 9.46 13.30 2.46
C VAL A 117 10.19 11.98 2.25
N LEU A 118 9.65 11.18 1.35
CA LEU A 118 10.12 9.85 1.02
C LEU A 118 10.46 9.80 -0.47
N LEU A 119 11.39 8.93 -0.87
CA LEU A 119 11.61 8.65 -2.29
C LEU A 119 10.38 7.96 -2.87
N ASP A 120 10.00 8.27 -4.09
CA ASP A 120 9.00 7.48 -4.82
C ASP A 120 9.56 6.07 -5.08
N SER A 121 8.76 5.04 -4.80
CA SER A 121 9.20 3.65 -4.87
C SER A 121 9.50 3.22 -6.31
N GLU A 122 8.77 3.72 -7.31
CA GLU A 122 9.07 3.42 -8.71
C GLU A 122 10.45 3.97 -9.08
N TRP A 123 10.72 5.23 -8.72
CA TRP A 123 12.03 5.84 -8.96
C TRP A 123 13.16 5.09 -8.27
N LEU A 124 12.99 4.76 -6.98
CA LEU A 124 13.99 4.05 -6.19
C LEU A 124 14.28 2.66 -6.78
N ILE A 125 13.25 1.88 -7.09
CA ILE A 125 13.40 0.51 -7.60
C ILE A 125 14.04 0.54 -8.99
N ARG A 126 13.63 1.45 -9.89
CA ARG A 126 14.27 1.59 -11.21
C ARG A 126 15.74 2.03 -11.10
N LEU A 127 16.09 2.87 -10.11
CA LEU A 127 17.48 3.22 -9.82
C LEU A 127 18.26 2.00 -9.32
N VAL A 128 17.68 1.21 -8.41
CA VAL A 128 18.29 -0.04 -7.93
C VAL A 128 18.57 -0.98 -9.10
N PHE A 129 17.60 -1.25 -9.98
CA PHE A 129 17.81 -2.11 -11.15
C PHE A 129 18.91 -1.60 -12.09
N LYS A 130 18.98 -0.27 -12.28
CA LYS A 130 20.06 0.34 -13.07
C LYS A 130 21.44 0.10 -12.43
N ILE A 131 21.56 0.31 -11.13
CA ILE A 131 22.80 0.08 -10.37
C ILE A 131 23.15 -1.41 -10.38
N GLU A 132 22.18 -2.30 -10.19
CA GLU A 132 22.37 -3.75 -10.25
C GLU A 132 22.97 -4.22 -11.57
N LYS A 133 22.52 -3.63 -12.68
CA LYS A 133 23.04 -3.93 -14.01
C LYS A 133 24.47 -3.41 -14.22
N GLU A 134 24.73 -2.16 -13.83
CA GLU A 134 26.03 -1.50 -14.02
C GLU A 134 27.13 -2.06 -13.12
N TYR A 135 26.78 -2.47 -11.89
CA TYR A 135 27.71 -2.96 -10.86
C TYR A 135 27.51 -4.45 -10.54
N SER A 136 27.06 -5.22 -11.53
CA SER A 136 26.69 -6.62 -11.31
C SER A 136 27.82 -7.48 -10.74
N ARG A 137 29.08 -7.17 -11.07
CA ARG A 137 30.25 -7.94 -10.62
C ARG A 137 30.69 -7.59 -9.20
N GLU A 138 30.31 -6.42 -8.73
CA GLU A 138 30.63 -5.87 -7.41
C GLU A 138 29.58 -6.27 -6.35
N LEU A 139 28.44 -6.80 -6.79
CA LEU A 139 27.30 -7.14 -5.93
C LEU A 139 27.29 -8.62 -5.53
N ALA A 140 26.48 -8.91 -4.51
CA ALA A 140 26.19 -10.25 -4.06
C ALA A 140 24.71 -10.57 -4.27
N TYR A 141 24.40 -11.83 -4.59
CA TYR A 141 23.07 -12.26 -5.02
C TYR A 141 22.54 -13.40 -4.17
N LYS A 142 21.22 -13.40 -3.98
CA LYS A 142 20.42 -14.46 -3.37
C LYS A 142 19.34 -14.89 -4.37
N ILE A 143 18.82 -16.11 -4.25
CA ILE A 143 17.63 -16.54 -4.98
C ILE A 143 16.44 -15.66 -4.57
N ASN A 144 15.65 -15.24 -5.56
CA ASN A 144 14.38 -14.56 -5.32
C ASN A 144 13.40 -15.55 -4.68
N PRO A 145 12.84 -15.28 -3.48
CA PRO A 145 11.89 -16.20 -2.85
C PRO A 145 10.55 -16.32 -3.60
N ALA A 146 10.31 -15.47 -4.60
CA ALA A 146 9.20 -15.65 -5.54
C ALA A 146 9.42 -16.80 -6.53
N ASN A 147 10.64 -17.34 -6.63
CA ASN A 147 10.94 -18.49 -7.47
C ASN A 147 10.50 -19.78 -6.78
N TYR A 148 9.87 -20.67 -7.55
CA TYR A 148 9.61 -22.03 -7.11
C TYR A 148 9.82 -23.00 -8.28
N GLN A 149 10.23 -24.22 -7.97
CA GLN A 149 10.38 -25.28 -8.97
C GLN A 149 9.03 -25.93 -9.27
N PHE A 150 8.73 -26.11 -10.55
CA PHE A 150 7.57 -26.86 -11.03
C PHE A 150 8.00 -27.79 -12.16
N GLY A 151 8.03 -29.09 -11.90
CA GLY A 151 8.51 -30.10 -12.85
C GLY A 151 9.94 -29.80 -13.30
N ASP A 152 10.13 -29.61 -14.61
CA ASP A 152 11.41 -29.26 -15.24
C ASP A 152 11.60 -27.74 -15.45
N ARG A 153 10.79 -26.90 -14.77
CA ARG A 153 10.84 -25.44 -14.85
C ARG A 153 11.01 -24.78 -13.49
N VAL A 154 11.50 -23.56 -13.49
CA VAL A 154 11.48 -22.63 -12.37
C VAL A 154 10.58 -21.46 -12.76
N VAL A 155 9.59 -21.17 -11.94
CA VAL A 155 8.54 -20.19 -12.20
C VAL A 155 8.58 -19.12 -11.12
N GLN A 156 8.28 -17.88 -11.49
CA GLN A 156 8.05 -16.79 -10.54
C GLN A 156 6.57 -16.67 -10.20
N LEU A 157 6.21 -16.40 -8.93
CA LEU A 157 4.81 -16.22 -8.50
C LEU A 157 4.06 -15.14 -9.30
N PHE A 158 4.76 -14.09 -9.69
CA PHE A 158 4.30 -13.02 -10.57
C PHE A 158 5.54 -12.37 -11.22
N SER A 159 5.35 -11.51 -12.23
CA SER A 159 6.46 -10.81 -12.90
C SER A 159 6.36 -9.31 -12.65
N ILE A 160 7.51 -8.67 -12.38
CA ILE A 160 7.62 -7.22 -12.21
C ILE A 160 8.15 -6.50 -13.47
N ASN A 161 8.42 -7.24 -14.55
CA ASN A 161 8.93 -6.66 -15.78
C ASN A 161 7.82 -5.90 -16.52
N ASP A 162 8.13 -4.67 -16.97
CA ASP A 162 7.24 -3.67 -17.60
C ASP A 162 6.54 -4.15 -18.90
N THR A 163 6.82 -5.37 -19.35
CA THR A 163 6.26 -5.97 -20.56
C THR A 163 5.03 -6.81 -20.23
N LYS A 164 3.88 -6.30 -20.68
CA LYS A 164 2.58 -6.97 -20.69
C LYS A 164 2.66 -8.51 -20.80
N ILE A 165 2.32 -9.18 -19.70
CA ILE A 165 1.65 -10.49 -19.64
C ILE A 165 2.45 -11.68 -20.19
N GLU A 166 3.70 -11.86 -19.76
CA GLU A 166 4.32 -13.19 -19.82
C GLU A 166 4.78 -13.61 -18.41
N GLU A 167 4.26 -14.74 -17.95
CA GLU A 167 4.84 -15.47 -16.82
C GLU A 167 6.28 -15.81 -17.18
N VAL A 168 7.24 -15.22 -16.46
CA VAL A 168 8.65 -15.51 -16.68
C VAL A 168 8.98 -16.83 -16.00
N ASN A 169 9.44 -17.78 -16.80
CA ASN A 169 9.88 -19.08 -16.31
C ASN A 169 11.07 -19.58 -17.12
N ILE A 170 11.94 -20.36 -16.49
CA ILE A 170 13.15 -20.91 -17.09
C ILE A 170 13.17 -22.42 -16.91
N LYS A 171 13.99 -23.12 -17.71
CA LYS A 171 14.22 -24.55 -17.50
C LYS A 171 15.02 -24.78 -16.22
N PHE A 172 14.61 -25.72 -15.39
CA PHE A 172 15.38 -26.21 -14.26
C PHE A 172 16.57 -27.04 -14.77
N THR A 173 17.74 -26.43 -14.81
CA THR A 173 18.99 -27.05 -15.27
C THR A 173 19.89 -27.36 -14.07
N LYS A 174 20.87 -28.26 -14.26
CA LYS A 174 21.92 -28.50 -13.26
C LYS A 174 22.71 -27.23 -12.91
N VAL A 175 22.84 -26.30 -13.86
CA VAL A 175 23.49 -25.00 -13.62
C VAL A 175 22.64 -24.15 -12.67
N TYR A 176 21.32 -24.05 -12.92
CA TYR A 176 20.42 -23.36 -11.99
C TYR A 176 20.43 -24.02 -10.61
N GLN A 177 20.35 -25.35 -10.54
CA GLN A 177 20.38 -26.08 -9.27
C GLN A 177 21.61 -25.74 -8.42
N LEU A 178 22.80 -25.68 -9.03
CA LEU A 178 24.02 -25.29 -8.31
C LEU A 178 23.99 -23.85 -7.81
N ILE A 179 23.40 -22.93 -8.58
CA ILE A 179 23.22 -21.54 -8.16
C ILE A 179 22.21 -21.47 -7.01
N ASP A 180 21.10 -22.20 -7.11
CA ASP A 180 20.06 -22.28 -6.10
C ASP A 180 20.60 -22.79 -4.76
N GLU A 181 21.30 -23.93 -4.77
CA GLU A 181 21.95 -24.49 -3.58
C GLU A 181 22.99 -23.54 -2.95
N LEU A 182 23.66 -22.72 -3.78
CA LEU A 182 24.67 -21.77 -3.31
C LEU A 182 24.06 -20.50 -2.71
N CYS A 183 22.94 -20.04 -3.27
CA CYS A 183 22.35 -18.72 -3.05
C CYS A 183 20.97 -18.74 -2.36
N CYS A 184 20.41 -19.90 -2.01
CA CYS A 184 19.06 -20.00 -1.42
C CYS A 184 18.92 -19.21 -0.11
N ASP A 185 19.91 -19.29 0.80
CA ASP A 185 19.80 -18.78 2.17
C ASP A 185 20.77 -17.63 2.48
N LYS A 186 21.56 -17.19 1.49
CA LYS A 186 22.59 -16.16 1.69
C LYS A 186 22.93 -15.43 0.41
N TYR A 187 23.39 -14.19 0.57
CA TYR A 187 24.03 -13.46 -0.50
C TYR A 187 25.42 -14.02 -0.81
N VAL A 188 25.70 -14.22 -2.09
CA VAL A 188 26.98 -14.70 -2.61
C VAL A 188 27.46 -13.76 -3.69
N TYR A 189 28.71 -13.29 -3.60
CA TYR A 189 29.30 -12.39 -4.59
C TYR A 189 29.31 -13.00 -5.98
N PHE A 190 29.03 -12.19 -7.00
CA PHE A 190 28.98 -12.60 -8.41
C PHE A 190 30.15 -13.52 -8.82
N ASN A 191 31.37 -13.10 -8.51
CA ASN A 191 32.57 -13.87 -8.85
C ASN A 191 32.60 -15.24 -8.16
N CYS A 192 32.13 -15.37 -6.92
CA CYS A 192 32.06 -16.65 -6.22
C CYS A 192 31.06 -17.62 -6.88
N ILE A 193 29.96 -17.10 -7.43
CA ILE A 193 29.00 -17.92 -8.19
C ILE A 193 29.66 -18.42 -9.48
N ILE A 194 30.38 -17.56 -10.20
CA ILE A 194 31.14 -17.95 -11.39
C ILE A 194 32.19 -19.01 -11.09
N GLU A 195 33.04 -18.80 -10.07
CA GLU A 195 34.07 -19.78 -9.71
C GLU A 195 33.46 -21.13 -9.35
N LYS A 196 32.28 -21.15 -8.71
CA LYS A 196 31.60 -22.41 -8.40
C LYS A 196 31.15 -23.18 -9.65
N LEU A 197 30.68 -22.45 -10.66
CA LEU A 197 30.27 -23.05 -11.93
C LEU A 197 31.49 -23.52 -12.74
N VAL A 198 32.56 -22.72 -12.76
CA VAL A 198 33.83 -23.08 -13.41
C VAL A 198 34.47 -24.31 -12.77
N GLU A 199 34.47 -24.41 -11.44
CA GLU A 199 34.94 -25.60 -10.70
C GLU A 199 34.17 -26.87 -11.13
N SER A 200 32.89 -26.72 -11.45
CA SER A 200 32.01 -27.85 -11.79
C SER A 200 32.05 -28.25 -13.27
N TYR A 201 32.30 -27.29 -14.18
CA TYR A 201 32.16 -27.50 -15.63
C TYR A 201 33.41 -27.21 -16.46
N GLY A 202 34.40 -26.46 -15.96
CA GLY A 202 35.60 -26.07 -16.70
C GLY A 202 35.69 -24.56 -16.98
N GLU A 203 36.93 -24.05 -17.11
CA GLU A 203 37.25 -22.63 -17.35
C GLU A 203 36.72 -22.14 -18.72
N GLU A 204 36.64 -23.03 -19.71
CA GLU A 204 36.08 -22.74 -21.03
C GLU A 204 34.60 -22.31 -21.02
N TYR A 205 33.88 -22.59 -19.93
CA TYR A 205 32.48 -22.19 -19.76
C TYR A 205 32.29 -20.86 -19.03
N ARG A 206 33.36 -20.18 -18.60
CA ARG A 206 33.28 -18.93 -17.82
C ARG A 206 32.40 -17.86 -18.47
N ASP A 207 32.56 -17.64 -19.77
CA ASP A 207 31.79 -16.62 -20.50
C ASP A 207 30.30 -16.99 -20.58
N ILE A 208 29.99 -18.27 -20.83
CA ILE A 208 28.61 -18.78 -20.88
C ILE A 208 27.96 -18.68 -19.49
N ALA A 209 28.69 -19.06 -18.43
CA ALA A 209 28.24 -18.92 -17.05
C ALA A 209 27.97 -17.46 -16.68
N THR A 210 28.85 -16.55 -17.11
CA THR A 210 28.68 -15.10 -16.94
C THR A 210 27.41 -14.62 -17.62
N SER A 211 27.19 -14.94 -18.89
CA SER A 211 25.96 -14.57 -19.59
C SER A 211 24.71 -15.18 -18.96
N TYR A 212 24.78 -16.42 -18.48
CA TYR A 212 23.66 -17.08 -17.82
C TYR A 212 23.28 -16.38 -16.50
N ILE A 213 24.25 -16.11 -15.62
CA ILE A 213 23.98 -15.38 -14.36
C ILE A 213 23.43 -13.97 -14.66
N MET A 214 24.00 -13.25 -15.61
CA MET A 214 23.48 -11.95 -16.02
C MET A 214 22.02 -12.04 -16.48
N SER A 215 21.66 -13.09 -17.23
CA SER A 215 20.27 -13.31 -17.63
C SER A 215 19.33 -13.59 -16.44
N LEU A 216 19.79 -14.30 -15.41
CA LEU A 216 19.03 -14.55 -14.18
C LEU A 216 18.83 -13.27 -13.36
N ILE A 217 19.82 -12.37 -13.36
CA ILE A 217 19.72 -11.04 -12.73
C ILE A 217 18.73 -10.17 -13.50
N ASP A 218 18.88 -10.06 -14.83
CA ASP A 218 18.00 -9.26 -15.69
C ASP A 218 16.52 -9.72 -15.64
N SER A 219 16.30 -11.02 -15.39
CA SER A 219 14.96 -11.61 -15.21
C SER A 219 14.53 -11.77 -13.75
N HIS A 220 15.27 -11.19 -12.79
CA HIS A 220 14.96 -11.15 -11.36
C HIS A 220 14.82 -12.53 -10.68
N PHE A 221 15.39 -13.59 -11.24
CA PHE A 221 15.55 -14.87 -10.52
C PHE A 221 16.59 -14.75 -9.41
N LEU A 222 17.55 -13.85 -9.57
CA LEU A 222 18.51 -13.46 -8.54
C LEU A 222 18.25 -12.02 -8.11
N ILE A 223 18.24 -11.78 -6.81
CA ILE A 223 18.10 -10.45 -6.20
C ILE A 223 19.44 -10.05 -5.59
N SER A 224 19.89 -8.82 -5.83
CA SER A 224 21.14 -8.34 -5.26
C SER A 224 20.98 -7.85 -3.81
N ASN A 225 22.10 -7.74 -3.10
CA ASN A 225 22.16 -7.15 -1.76
C ASN A 225 21.81 -5.65 -1.72
N ILE A 226 21.73 -4.96 -2.86
CA ILE A 226 21.26 -3.57 -2.90
C ILE A 226 19.73 -3.44 -2.88
N ASN A 227 19.00 -4.50 -3.25
CA ASN A 227 17.53 -4.61 -3.17
C ASN A 227 17.04 -5.06 -1.78
N SER A 228 17.89 -5.01 -0.76
CA SER A 228 17.46 -5.24 0.62
C SER A 228 16.64 -4.05 1.14
N GLU A 229 15.51 -4.33 1.79
CA GLU A 229 14.72 -3.40 2.60
C GLU A 229 14.12 -2.20 1.85
N LEU A 230 13.80 -2.36 0.56
CA LEU A 230 13.25 -1.26 -0.26
C LEU A 230 11.82 -0.84 0.14
N ILE A 231 11.07 -1.69 0.85
CA ILE A 231 9.63 -1.48 1.12
C ILE A 231 9.36 -1.03 2.57
N MET A 232 9.57 -1.90 3.56
CA MET A 232 9.09 -1.64 4.93
C MET A 232 9.97 -0.64 5.70
N ASN A 233 11.30 -0.83 5.67
CA ASN A 233 12.23 -0.11 6.54
C ASN A 233 13.33 0.63 5.75
N PHE A 234 13.02 1.11 4.55
CA PHE A 234 14.01 1.78 3.73
C PHE A 234 14.60 3.02 4.42
N LYS A 235 15.93 3.02 4.57
CA LYS A 235 16.70 4.17 5.04
C LYS A 235 17.65 4.63 3.96
N PHE A 236 17.55 5.91 3.62
CA PHE A 236 18.28 6.46 2.49
C PHE A 236 19.80 6.47 2.74
N GLU A 237 20.21 6.73 3.97
CA GLU A 237 21.61 6.77 4.40
C GLU A 237 22.29 5.40 4.27
N GLU A 238 21.58 4.32 4.66
CA GLU A 238 22.08 2.95 4.53
C GLU A 238 22.21 2.54 3.05
N PHE A 239 21.23 2.91 2.22
CA PHE A 239 21.31 2.73 0.76
C PHE A 239 22.51 3.49 0.16
N ILE A 240 22.70 4.76 0.53
CA ILE A 240 23.85 5.56 0.08
C ILE A 240 25.18 4.91 0.49
N SER A 241 25.26 4.34 1.70
CA SER A 241 26.44 3.61 2.17
C SER A 241 26.73 2.39 1.29
N LYS A 242 25.70 1.59 0.95
CA LYS A 242 25.85 0.45 0.04
C LYS A 242 26.30 0.88 -1.36
N VAL A 243 25.74 1.97 -1.90
CA VAL A 243 26.17 2.52 -3.19
C VAL A 243 27.63 2.97 -3.15
N LYS A 244 28.08 3.60 -2.06
CA LYS A 244 29.47 4.05 -1.90
C LYS A 244 30.49 2.91 -2.00
N GLU A 245 30.11 1.72 -1.53
CA GLU A 245 31.00 0.56 -1.55
C GLU A 245 31.29 0.07 -2.97
N ILE A 246 30.33 0.19 -3.89
CA ILE A 246 30.43 -0.31 -5.28
C ILE A 246 30.77 0.80 -6.30
N ASP A 247 30.27 2.01 -6.11
CA ASP A 247 30.44 3.15 -7.03
C ASP A 247 31.79 3.86 -6.84
N LYS A 248 32.89 3.19 -7.23
CA LYS A 248 34.26 3.72 -7.07
C LYS A 248 34.50 5.04 -7.81
N GLN A 249 33.75 5.30 -8.88
CA GLN A 249 33.87 6.52 -9.69
C GLN A 249 32.96 7.65 -9.20
N ASN A 250 32.14 7.40 -8.17
CA ASN A 250 31.17 8.34 -7.59
C ASN A 250 30.16 8.90 -8.60
N LEU A 251 29.71 8.09 -9.56
CA LEU A 251 28.70 8.45 -10.56
C LEU A 251 27.32 8.68 -9.93
N TYR A 252 27.02 7.95 -8.86
CA TYR A 252 25.77 7.95 -8.10
C TYR A 252 25.95 8.57 -6.70
N TYR A 253 27.02 8.19 -5.99
CA TYR A 253 27.20 8.52 -4.57
C TYR A 253 27.01 10.01 -4.24
N PHE A 254 27.72 10.91 -4.93
CA PHE A 254 27.61 12.35 -4.65
C PHE A 254 26.24 12.94 -5.02
N LYS A 255 25.59 12.42 -6.06
CA LYS A 255 24.25 12.85 -6.44
C LYS A 255 23.23 12.43 -5.39
N LEU A 256 23.33 11.22 -4.84
CA LEU A 256 22.42 10.75 -3.80
C LEU A 256 22.59 11.53 -2.49
N ILE A 257 23.82 11.86 -2.09
CA ILE A 257 24.08 12.75 -0.95
C ILE A 257 23.44 14.13 -1.18
N ALA A 258 23.60 14.70 -2.38
CA ALA A 258 22.98 15.99 -2.71
C ALA A 258 21.44 15.91 -2.70
N ILE A 259 20.84 14.84 -3.22
CA ILE A 259 19.39 14.60 -3.14
C ILE A 259 18.94 14.54 -1.68
N SER A 260 19.66 13.79 -0.84
CA SER A 260 19.35 13.66 0.59
C SER A 260 19.33 15.03 1.29
N ASN A 261 20.35 15.86 1.06
CA ASN A 261 20.42 17.20 1.65
C ASN A 261 19.28 18.11 1.15
N LEU A 262 19.00 18.10 -0.16
CA LEU A 262 17.91 18.89 -0.73
C LEU A 262 16.53 18.47 -0.19
N ILE A 263 16.33 17.18 0.07
CA ILE A 263 15.11 16.65 0.70
C ILE A 263 14.96 17.19 2.13
N VAL A 264 16.05 17.22 2.91
CA VAL A 264 16.05 17.80 4.26
C VAL A 264 15.69 19.29 4.19
N GLU A 265 16.35 20.06 3.32
CA GLU A 265 16.03 21.47 3.10
C GLU A 265 14.56 21.68 2.74
N TYR A 266 14.00 20.87 1.82
CA TYR A 266 12.58 20.96 1.44
C TYR A 266 11.63 20.63 2.60
N SER A 267 11.98 19.67 3.45
CA SER A 267 11.15 19.25 4.58
C SER A 267 10.96 20.34 5.64
N GLU A 268 11.91 21.28 5.73
CA GLU A 268 11.88 22.41 6.65
C GLU A 268 11.09 23.62 6.13
N LEU A 269 10.85 23.69 4.81
CA LEU A 269 10.08 24.77 4.19
C LEU A 269 8.59 24.66 4.53
N GLU A 270 7.93 25.82 4.67
CA GLU A 270 6.48 25.88 4.77
C GLU A 270 5.80 25.40 3.48
N ILE A 271 4.52 25.03 3.57
CA ILE A 271 3.74 24.66 2.39
C ILE A 271 3.40 25.95 1.63
N GLY A 272 3.79 26.01 0.35
CA GLY A 272 3.65 27.17 -0.53
C GLY A 272 5.00 27.69 -1.02
N ASP A 273 6.08 27.51 -0.27
CA ASP A 273 7.40 28.05 -0.60
C ASP A 273 8.37 27.00 -1.17
N GLY A 274 7.91 25.77 -1.37
CA GLY A 274 8.77 24.63 -1.69
C GLY A 274 8.97 24.33 -3.18
N ILE A 275 8.28 25.02 -4.10
CA ILE A 275 8.26 24.68 -5.54
C ILE A 275 9.66 24.71 -6.17
N GLU A 276 10.46 25.74 -5.93
CA GLU A 276 11.79 25.84 -6.53
C GLU A 276 12.74 24.75 -6.01
N LYS A 277 12.66 24.45 -4.71
CA LYS A 277 13.42 23.35 -4.11
C LYS A 277 12.99 21.99 -4.69
N LEU A 278 11.69 21.77 -4.89
CA LEU A 278 11.19 20.57 -5.57
C LEU A 278 11.70 20.45 -7.00
N LYS A 279 11.75 21.54 -7.77
CA LYS A 279 12.33 21.55 -9.12
C LYS A 279 13.81 21.18 -9.12
N GLU A 280 14.59 21.70 -8.17
CA GLU A 280 15.99 21.33 -7.99
C GLU A 280 16.16 19.82 -7.72
N ILE A 281 15.38 19.28 -6.77
CA ILE A 281 15.38 17.85 -6.44
C ILE A 281 15.03 17.02 -7.69
N TYR A 282 13.93 17.36 -8.36
CA TYR A 282 13.41 16.60 -9.48
C TYR A 282 14.38 16.61 -10.67
N LYS A 283 15.06 17.74 -10.92
CA LYS A 283 16.09 17.85 -11.97
C LYS A 283 17.30 16.95 -11.67
N LEU A 284 17.71 16.85 -10.41
CA LEU A 284 18.82 16.00 -10.02
C LEU A 284 18.44 14.51 -10.09
N MET A 285 17.25 14.16 -9.59
CA MET A 285 16.73 12.80 -9.61
C MET A 285 16.46 12.30 -11.04
N SER A 286 15.93 13.15 -11.92
CA SER A 286 15.72 12.83 -13.34
C SER A 286 17.01 12.55 -14.10
N SER A 287 18.14 13.13 -13.67
CA SER A 287 19.45 12.85 -14.25
C SER A 287 19.98 11.43 -13.94
N LEU A 288 19.41 10.75 -12.95
CA LEU A 288 19.74 9.37 -12.58
C LEU A 288 18.82 8.39 -13.29
N VAL A 289 17.50 8.59 -13.11
CA VAL A 289 16.42 7.79 -13.70
C VAL A 289 15.21 8.70 -13.94
N GLU A 290 14.62 8.61 -15.12
CA GLU A 290 13.40 9.33 -15.46
C GLU A 290 12.16 8.53 -15.05
N THR A 291 11.26 9.15 -14.28
CA THR A 291 9.97 8.59 -13.88
C THR A 291 8.89 9.67 -13.86
N SER A 292 7.63 9.25 -13.74
CA SER A 292 6.50 10.19 -13.64
C SER A 292 6.48 10.98 -12.32
N ASN A 293 7.01 10.40 -11.24
CA ASN A 293 7.06 10.94 -9.88
C ASN A 293 8.39 10.55 -9.23
N PHE A 294 8.88 11.42 -8.34
CA PHE A 294 10.21 11.28 -7.73
C PHE A 294 10.16 11.19 -6.20
N LEU A 295 9.19 11.87 -5.59
CA LEU A 295 8.99 11.89 -4.14
C LEU A 295 7.56 11.49 -3.79
N GLN A 296 7.43 10.82 -2.65
CA GLN A 296 6.20 10.67 -1.90
C GLN A 296 6.26 11.62 -0.70
N ILE A 297 5.21 12.40 -0.50
CA ILE A 297 5.10 13.30 0.65
C ILE A 297 3.86 12.93 1.43
N ASP A 298 4.03 12.66 2.71
CA ASP A 298 2.95 12.44 3.65
C ASP A 298 3.04 13.50 4.75
N LEU A 299 1.91 14.18 5.00
CA LEU A 299 1.80 15.18 6.05
C LEU A 299 1.27 14.55 7.33
N TYR A 300 1.89 14.90 8.46
CA TYR A 300 1.35 14.58 9.77
C TYR A 300 1.34 15.82 10.66
N ASN A 301 0.41 15.81 11.62
CA ASN A 301 0.28 16.88 12.62
C ASN A 301 0.48 16.28 14.01
N ASP A 302 1.31 16.92 14.83
CA ASP A 302 1.67 16.44 16.17
C ASP A 302 0.67 16.81 17.28
N GLY A 303 -0.38 17.54 16.90
CA GLY A 303 -1.54 17.88 17.72
C GLY A 303 -2.54 16.72 17.83
N GLN A 304 -3.64 16.99 18.53
CA GLN A 304 -4.67 16.00 18.85
C GLN A 304 -6.07 16.59 18.80
N ILE A 305 -7.02 15.80 18.30
CA ILE A 305 -8.47 16.08 18.37
C ILE A 305 -9.11 15.21 19.45
N GLN A 306 -10.15 15.74 20.10
CA GLN A 306 -10.93 15.01 21.09
C GLN A 306 -12.41 14.97 20.68
N LEU A 307 -12.94 13.77 20.45
CA LEU A 307 -14.38 13.54 20.28
C LEU A 307 -15.06 13.31 21.63
N GLY A 308 -16.33 13.72 21.75
CA GLY A 308 -17.13 13.47 22.95
C GLY A 308 -17.33 11.97 23.23
N ASN A 309 -17.42 11.59 24.50
CA ASN A 309 -17.69 10.22 24.93
C ASN A 309 -19.03 9.66 24.42
N GLU A 310 -20.00 10.51 24.08
CA GLU A 310 -21.25 10.07 23.43
C GLU A 310 -20.98 9.37 22.09
N ASN A 311 -20.08 9.94 21.27
CA ASN A 311 -19.66 9.32 20.01
C ASN A 311 -18.94 7.99 20.24
N LYS A 312 -18.17 7.87 21.33
CA LYS A 312 -17.54 6.60 21.71
C LYS A 312 -18.59 5.50 21.90
N THR A 313 -19.64 5.77 22.68
CA THR A 313 -20.72 4.81 22.92
C THR A 313 -21.44 4.45 21.62
N GLN A 314 -21.79 5.44 20.80
CA GLN A 314 -22.46 5.20 19.51
C GLN A 314 -21.62 4.34 18.55
N ILE A 315 -20.30 4.56 18.51
CA ILE A 315 -19.41 3.73 17.68
C ILE A 315 -19.42 2.27 18.15
N VAL A 316 -19.43 2.03 19.47
CA VAL A 316 -19.48 0.66 20.02
C VAL A 316 -20.81 -0.02 19.69
N GLU A 317 -21.93 0.67 19.89
CA GLU A 317 -23.26 0.15 19.55
C GLU A 317 -23.38 -0.16 18.05
N PHE A 318 -22.88 0.74 17.20
CA PHE A 318 -22.85 0.54 15.76
C PHE A 318 -21.93 -0.62 15.35
N ALA A 319 -20.77 -0.75 15.99
CA ALA A 319 -19.85 -1.86 15.80
C ALA A 319 -20.52 -3.20 16.15
N GLU A 320 -21.20 -3.28 17.29
CA GLU A 320 -21.94 -4.47 17.70
C GLU A 320 -23.05 -4.80 16.69
N PHE A 321 -23.77 -3.79 16.18
CA PHE A 321 -24.79 -3.96 15.14
C PHE A 321 -24.21 -4.54 13.84
N LEU A 322 -23.05 -4.06 13.38
CA LEU A 322 -22.43 -4.59 12.17
C LEU A 322 -22.00 -6.06 12.31
N VAL A 323 -21.47 -6.45 13.47
CA VAL A 323 -21.06 -7.84 13.73
C VAL A 323 -22.27 -8.76 13.82
N SER A 324 -23.33 -8.28 14.45
CA SER A 324 -24.65 -8.91 14.50
C SER A 324 -25.14 -9.32 13.10
N ASN A 325 -24.97 -8.44 12.11
CA ASN A 325 -25.37 -8.73 10.72
C ASN A 325 -24.47 -9.79 10.04
N SER A 326 -23.27 -10.07 10.55
CA SER A 326 -22.38 -11.07 9.95
C SER A 326 -22.79 -12.52 10.22
N ASP A 327 -23.68 -12.77 11.20
CA ASP A 327 -24.18 -14.11 11.53
C ASP A 327 -25.13 -14.70 10.48
N HIS A 328 -25.64 -13.83 9.60
CA HIS A 328 -26.52 -14.19 8.50
C HIS A 328 -25.75 -14.78 7.30
N VAL A 329 -24.43 -14.58 7.23
CA VAL A 329 -23.58 -15.19 6.20
C VAL A 329 -23.46 -16.70 6.46
N LYS A 330 -24.01 -17.53 5.56
CA LYS A 330 -24.02 -19.00 5.68
C LYS A 330 -23.04 -19.70 4.74
N ARG A 331 -22.77 -19.14 3.56
CA ARG A 331 -21.88 -19.75 2.56
C ARG A 331 -21.16 -18.69 1.74
N THR A 332 -19.83 -18.76 1.71
CA THR A 332 -18.96 -17.87 0.92
C THR A 332 -18.24 -18.63 -0.20
N TYR A 333 -17.56 -17.91 -1.10
CA TYR A 333 -16.66 -18.53 -2.09
C TYR A 333 -15.52 -19.35 -1.45
N LEU A 334 -15.07 -19.00 -0.25
CA LEU A 334 -14.06 -19.79 0.47
C LEU A 334 -14.64 -21.08 1.06
N ASP A 335 -15.93 -21.11 1.40
CA ASP A 335 -16.57 -22.36 1.83
C ASP A 335 -16.69 -23.35 0.68
N ASP A 336 -17.04 -22.87 -0.52
CA ASP A 336 -17.00 -23.65 -1.75
C ASP A 336 -15.59 -24.18 -2.06
N TYR A 337 -14.56 -23.33 -1.94
CA TYR A 337 -13.18 -23.74 -2.14
C TYR A 337 -12.70 -24.77 -1.09
N LYS A 338 -13.14 -24.62 0.16
CA LYS A 338 -12.91 -25.60 1.23
C LYS A 338 -13.57 -26.95 0.92
N GLU A 339 -14.78 -26.96 0.37
CA GLU A 339 -15.44 -28.19 -0.09
C GLU A 339 -14.62 -28.89 -1.18
N LYS A 340 -14.14 -28.15 -2.19
CA LYS A 340 -13.24 -28.69 -3.24
C LYS A 340 -11.94 -29.24 -2.67
N PHE A 341 -11.36 -28.56 -1.67
CA PHE A 341 -10.17 -29.04 -0.98
C PHE A 341 -10.42 -30.39 -0.31
N LEU A 342 -11.53 -30.50 0.43
CA LEU A 342 -11.92 -31.73 1.12
C LEU A 342 -12.22 -32.87 0.16
N ASP A 343 -12.89 -32.59 -0.96
CA ASP A 343 -13.20 -33.59 -1.99
C ASP A 343 -11.95 -34.17 -2.64
N LYS A 344 -10.92 -33.33 -2.90
CA LYS A 344 -9.67 -33.78 -3.55
C LYS A 344 -8.66 -34.38 -2.58
N TYR A 345 -8.47 -33.79 -1.41
CA TYR A 345 -7.36 -34.12 -0.50
C TYR A 345 -7.79 -34.77 0.82
N GLY A 346 -9.08 -34.71 1.17
CA GLY A 346 -9.58 -35.14 2.47
C GLY A 346 -9.14 -34.23 3.63
N VAL A 347 -9.32 -34.70 4.86
CA VAL A 347 -9.05 -33.92 6.10
C VAL A 347 -7.68 -34.19 6.72
N ASN A 348 -6.95 -35.20 6.24
CA ASN A 348 -5.73 -35.72 6.91
C ASN A 348 -4.44 -35.45 6.09
N ARG A 349 -4.48 -34.50 5.15
CA ARG A 349 -3.34 -34.19 4.28
C ARG A 349 -3.05 -32.69 4.28
N GLU A 350 -1.78 -32.37 4.45
CA GLU A 350 -1.24 -31.04 4.15
C GLU A 350 -0.81 -30.98 2.69
N VAL A 351 -1.13 -29.87 2.01
CA VAL A 351 -0.82 -29.65 0.59
C VAL A 351 -0.02 -28.37 0.48
N GLN A 352 1.07 -28.39 -0.27
CA GLN A 352 1.87 -27.19 -0.52
C GLN A 352 1.00 -26.14 -1.22
N LEU A 353 1.08 -24.89 -0.79
CA LEU A 353 0.23 -23.80 -1.33
C LEU A 353 0.34 -23.67 -2.86
N MET A 354 1.55 -23.87 -3.40
CA MET A 354 1.80 -23.82 -4.84
C MET A 354 1.15 -24.98 -5.59
N GLU A 355 1.18 -26.20 -5.05
CA GLU A 355 0.44 -27.34 -5.61
C GLU A 355 -1.07 -27.10 -5.52
N LEU A 356 -1.55 -26.52 -4.41
CA LEU A 356 -2.97 -26.28 -4.18
C LEU A 356 -3.59 -25.33 -5.21
N PHE A 357 -2.91 -24.20 -5.48
CA PHE A 357 -3.37 -23.14 -6.38
C PHE A 357 -3.14 -23.44 -7.87
N ASP A 358 -2.37 -24.48 -8.19
CA ASP A 358 -2.18 -24.91 -9.58
C ASP A 358 -3.49 -25.48 -10.16
N SER A 359 -3.84 -25.10 -11.39
CA SER A 359 -5.08 -25.55 -12.04
C SER A 359 -5.00 -26.97 -12.60
N ASN A 360 -3.80 -27.51 -12.83
CA ASN A 360 -3.57 -28.81 -13.44
C ASN A 360 -3.32 -29.90 -12.39
N LEU A 361 -2.43 -29.64 -11.42
CA LEU A 361 -2.11 -30.52 -10.30
C LEU A 361 -3.06 -30.31 -9.12
N GLY A 362 -3.49 -29.07 -8.90
CA GLY A 362 -4.25 -28.61 -7.74
C GLY A 362 -5.75 -28.51 -7.95
N ILE A 363 -6.38 -27.57 -7.24
CA ILE A 363 -7.81 -27.23 -7.44
C ILE A 363 -7.98 -25.81 -8.01
N GLY A 364 -6.89 -25.19 -8.48
CA GLY A 364 -6.90 -23.80 -8.92
C GLY A 364 -7.14 -22.82 -7.78
N SER A 365 -7.60 -21.63 -8.12
CA SER A 365 -7.96 -20.54 -7.21
C SER A 365 -9.45 -20.57 -6.82
N PRO A 366 -9.84 -19.94 -5.69
CA PRO A 366 -11.26 -19.74 -5.37
C PRO A 366 -11.99 -18.94 -6.45
N TYR A 367 -13.27 -19.23 -6.66
CA TYR A 367 -14.08 -18.49 -7.65
C TYR A 367 -14.04 -16.98 -7.37
N GLY A 368 -13.83 -16.19 -8.43
CA GLY A 368 -13.73 -14.73 -8.36
C GLY A 368 -12.29 -14.20 -8.26
N TYR A 369 -11.30 -15.03 -7.93
CA TYR A 369 -9.89 -14.65 -7.98
C TYR A 369 -9.47 -14.36 -9.45
N GLN A 370 -8.62 -13.35 -9.64
CA GLN A 370 -8.19 -12.89 -10.97
C GLN A 370 -6.70 -13.10 -11.25
N HIS A 371 -5.90 -13.46 -10.23
CA HIS A 371 -4.44 -13.54 -10.29
C HIS A 371 -3.92 -14.81 -9.58
N PRO A 372 -3.88 -15.98 -10.26
CA PRO A 372 -4.45 -16.23 -11.58
C PRO A 372 -5.97 -16.46 -11.50
N LYS A 373 -6.66 -16.22 -12.62
CA LYS A 373 -8.01 -16.75 -12.84
C LYS A 373 -7.91 -18.21 -13.27
N ASN A 374 -8.83 -19.07 -12.82
CA ASN A 374 -8.90 -20.46 -13.30
C ASN A 374 -9.04 -20.51 -14.84
N ASP A 375 -8.25 -21.39 -15.46
CA ASP A 375 -8.20 -21.64 -16.90
C ASP A 375 -9.24 -22.70 -17.35
N PHE A 376 -9.71 -23.52 -16.42
CA PHE A 376 -10.83 -24.42 -16.62
C PHE A 376 -12.18 -23.68 -16.47
N TRP A 377 -13.18 -24.20 -17.17
CA TRP A 377 -14.54 -23.68 -17.04
C TRP A 377 -15.14 -24.05 -15.68
N GLU A 378 -15.75 -23.08 -15.02
CA GLU A 378 -16.45 -23.25 -13.76
C GLU A 378 -17.67 -22.33 -13.69
N SER A 379 -18.81 -22.85 -13.24
CA SER A 379 -19.99 -22.04 -12.94
C SER A 379 -19.82 -21.29 -11.61
N SER A 380 -20.41 -20.10 -11.49
CA SER A 380 -20.47 -19.39 -10.20
C SER A 380 -21.08 -20.30 -9.13
N PRO A 381 -20.36 -20.59 -8.03
CA PRO A 381 -20.91 -21.41 -6.96
C PRO A 381 -21.99 -20.63 -6.19
N SER A 382 -22.87 -21.36 -5.54
CA SER A 382 -23.90 -20.76 -4.69
C SER A 382 -23.27 -20.12 -3.46
N THR A 383 -23.67 -18.88 -3.17
CA THR A 383 -23.27 -18.13 -1.97
C THR A 383 -24.51 -17.64 -1.24
N VAL A 384 -24.45 -17.58 0.08
CA VAL A 384 -25.55 -17.13 0.94
C VAL A 384 -24.98 -16.11 1.93
N TYR A 385 -25.09 -14.83 1.57
CA TYR A 385 -24.63 -13.71 2.40
C TYR A 385 -25.75 -13.13 3.28
N PHE A 386 -27.01 -13.29 2.87
CA PHE A 386 -28.22 -12.94 3.59
C PHE A 386 -29.32 -13.94 3.21
N SER A 387 -30.37 -14.05 4.03
CA SER A 387 -31.52 -14.92 3.75
C SER A 387 -32.55 -14.24 2.83
N GLU A 388 -33.37 -15.04 2.13
CA GLU A 388 -34.48 -14.50 1.31
C GLU A 388 -35.47 -13.67 2.15
N LYS A 389 -35.63 -14.02 3.44
CA LYS A 389 -36.47 -13.27 4.37
C LYS A 389 -35.89 -11.87 4.62
N GLU A 390 -34.58 -11.78 4.88
CA GLU A 390 -33.88 -10.49 5.06
C GLU A 390 -33.93 -9.65 3.79
N GLU A 391 -33.71 -10.25 2.63
CA GLU A 391 -33.82 -9.55 1.34
C GLU A 391 -35.19 -8.91 1.17
N LEU A 392 -36.27 -9.66 1.42
CA LEU A 392 -37.63 -9.15 1.34
C LEU A 392 -37.87 -8.02 2.35
N GLU A 393 -37.32 -8.11 3.56
CA GLU A 393 -37.41 -7.06 4.57
C GLU A 393 -36.69 -5.78 4.13
N TYR A 394 -35.48 -5.88 3.58
CA TYR A 394 -34.76 -4.74 3.03
C TYR A 394 -35.51 -4.10 1.86
N LEU A 395 -36.11 -4.91 0.97
CA LEU A 395 -36.93 -4.41 -0.14
C LEU A 395 -38.18 -3.67 0.36
N ASN A 396 -38.89 -4.22 1.35
CA ASN A 396 -40.05 -3.55 1.95
C ASN A 396 -39.67 -2.22 2.62
N ASN A 397 -38.55 -2.19 3.34
CA ASN A 397 -38.03 -0.97 3.95
C ASN A 397 -37.64 0.07 2.90
N PHE A 398 -37.06 -0.37 1.78
CA PHE A 398 -36.74 0.48 0.65
C PHE A 398 -38.00 1.07 -0.01
N GLU A 399 -39.03 0.25 -0.27
CA GLU A 399 -40.31 0.71 -0.82
C GLU A 399 -40.99 1.74 0.09
N LYS A 400 -41.05 1.47 1.40
CA LYS A 400 -41.62 2.42 2.38
C LYS A 400 -40.86 3.75 2.42
N ALA A 401 -39.54 3.73 2.28
CA ALA A 401 -38.74 4.95 2.22
C ALA A 401 -39.03 5.76 0.95
N LEU A 402 -39.22 5.09 -0.20
CA LEU A 402 -39.61 5.74 -1.46
C LEU A 402 -41.01 6.39 -1.36
N GLU A 403 -41.97 5.71 -0.74
CA GLU A 403 -43.34 6.23 -0.58
C GLU A 403 -43.40 7.45 0.35
N THR A 404 -42.63 7.42 1.43
CA THR A 404 -42.67 8.48 2.46
C THR A 404 -41.69 9.61 2.21
N GLY A 405 -40.72 9.43 1.31
CA GLY A 405 -39.58 10.34 1.14
C GLY A 405 -38.64 10.38 2.35
N GLY A 406 -38.68 9.34 3.21
CA GLY A 406 -37.91 9.23 4.44
C GLY A 406 -36.60 8.48 4.30
N ASN A 407 -35.82 8.44 5.39
CA ASN A 407 -34.61 7.62 5.50
C ASN A 407 -34.97 6.16 5.80
N ILE A 408 -34.15 5.21 5.33
CA ILE A 408 -34.23 3.81 5.75
C ILE A 408 -33.59 3.67 7.12
N GLN A 409 -34.38 3.26 8.12
CA GLN A 409 -33.89 2.98 9.46
C GLN A 409 -33.42 1.53 9.52
N LEU A 410 -32.10 1.32 9.60
CA LEU A 410 -31.50 -0.03 9.62
C LEU A 410 -31.42 -0.63 11.03
N TYR A 411 -31.41 0.21 12.07
CA TYR A 411 -31.29 -0.24 13.45
C TYR A 411 -32.67 -0.39 14.09
N ASN A 412 -32.94 -1.59 14.61
CA ASN A 412 -34.08 -1.92 15.46
C ASN A 412 -33.57 -2.62 16.73
N GLU A 413 -33.96 -2.12 17.91
CA GLU A 413 -33.51 -2.67 19.19
C GLU A 413 -33.98 -4.12 19.39
N GLU A 414 -35.17 -4.48 18.92
CA GLU A 414 -35.75 -5.82 19.12
C GLU A 414 -34.97 -6.92 18.38
N ASP A 415 -34.41 -6.62 17.21
CA ASP A 415 -33.63 -7.57 16.40
C ASP A 415 -32.21 -7.76 16.94
N PHE A 416 -31.67 -6.73 17.59
CA PHE A 416 -30.32 -6.72 18.17
C PHE A 416 -30.17 -7.66 19.38
N PHE A 417 -31.24 -7.87 20.16
CA PHE A 417 -31.19 -8.70 21.37
C PHE A 417 -31.34 -10.20 21.14
N ASN A 418 -31.78 -10.64 19.95
CA ASN A 418 -32.10 -12.04 19.64
C ASN A 418 -30.95 -12.86 19.03
N GLN A 419 -29.73 -12.32 18.98
CA GLN A 419 -28.63 -12.91 18.23
C GLN A 419 -27.61 -13.66 19.09
N ASP A 420 -26.97 -14.65 18.48
CA ASP A 420 -26.03 -15.56 19.12
C ASP A 420 -24.70 -14.86 19.39
N LYS A 421 -24.42 -14.59 20.66
CA LYS A 421 -23.37 -13.67 21.08
C LYS A 421 -21.96 -14.29 21.06
N ASP A 422 -21.78 -15.51 20.60
CA ASP A 422 -20.53 -16.25 20.81
C ASP A 422 -19.49 -16.14 19.68
N LYS A 423 -19.82 -15.51 18.54
CA LYS A 423 -18.83 -15.22 17.49
C LYS A 423 -18.15 -13.86 17.72
N ILE A 424 -16.96 -13.89 18.34
CA ILE A 424 -16.14 -12.69 18.52
C ILE A 424 -15.11 -12.62 17.40
N ASN A 425 -15.22 -11.59 16.55
CA ASN A 425 -14.11 -11.16 15.71
C ASN A 425 -13.13 -10.34 16.57
N LEU A 426 -11.82 -10.53 16.38
CA LEU A 426 -10.73 -9.85 17.09
C LEU A 426 -10.86 -8.32 17.08
N GLY A 427 -11.41 -7.76 16.00
CA GLY A 427 -11.72 -6.34 15.88
C GLY A 427 -11.89 -5.92 14.43
N PHE A 428 -12.15 -4.63 14.22
CA PHE A 428 -12.24 -4.00 12.92
C PHE A 428 -12.03 -2.49 13.02
N GLU A 429 -11.72 -1.88 11.90
CA GLU A 429 -11.54 -0.43 11.76
C GLU A 429 -12.73 0.15 10.99
N LEU A 430 -13.37 1.18 11.56
CA LEU A 430 -14.50 1.89 10.95
C LEU A 430 -14.05 3.26 10.45
N PHE A 431 -14.57 3.66 9.29
CA PHE A 431 -14.21 4.92 8.64
C PHE A 431 -15.39 5.87 8.62
N PHE A 432 -15.29 6.99 9.33
CA PHE A 432 -16.35 7.99 9.46
C PHE A 432 -15.94 9.36 8.92
N TYR A 433 -16.90 10.08 8.34
CA TYR A 433 -16.89 11.54 8.29
C TYR A 433 -17.47 12.09 9.60
N VAL A 434 -16.91 13.20 10.07
CA VAL A 434 -17.44 13.96 11.20
C VAL A 434 -18.20 15.16 10.64
N ASN A 435 -19.52 15.15 10.78
CA ASN A 435 -20.42 16.19 10.32
C ASN A 435 -20.98 16.97 11.51
N LYS A 436 -21.58 18.15 11.27
CA LYS A 436 -22.34 18.89 12.28
C LYS A 436 -23.80 19.00 11.89
N VAL A 437 -24.69 18.57 12.78
CA VAL A 437 -26.14 18.73 12.66
C VAL A 437 -26.62 19.41 13.95
N ASP A 438 -27.30 20.56 13.82
CA ASP A 438 -27.77 21.37 14.95
C ASP A 438 -26.69 21.66 16.01
N GLY A 439 -25.45 21.88 15.55
CA GLY A 439 -24.30 22.16 16.41
C GLY A 439 -23.67 20.94 17.09
N LYS A 440 -24.25 19.74 16.95
CA LYS A 440 -23.70 18.49 17.47
C LYS A 440 -22.93 17.72 16.40
N SER A 441 -21.85 17.06 16.80
CA SER A 441 -21.10 16.16 15.93
C SER A 441 -21.91 14.90 15.64
N VAL A 442 -22.05 14.56 14.37
CA VAL A 442 -22.69 13.34 13.87
C VAL A 442 -21.70 12.58 13.01
N LEU A 443 -21.62 11.27 13.22
CA LEU A 443 -20.74 10.40 12.45
C LEU A 443 -21.48 9.82 11.25
N SER A 444 -20.87 9.89 10.07
CA SER A 444 -21.41 9.28 8.85
C SER A 444 -20.41 8.27 8.32
N LEU A 445 -20.82 7.00 8.21
CA LEU A 445 -19.95 5.95 7.69
C LEU A 445 -19.58 6.26 6.24
N THR A 446 -18.30 6.15 5.90
CA THR A 446 -17.83 6.33 4.52
C THR A 446 -18.15 5.09 3.68
N ASN A 447 -18.12 5.23 2.35
CA ASN A 447 -18.32 4.11 1.42
C ASN A 447 -17.26 3.00 1.56
N THR A 448 -16.12 3.27 2.21
CA THR A 448 -15.12 2.24 2.55
C THR A 448 -15.70 1.22 3.55
N GLY A 449 -16.67 1.63 4.37
CA GLY A 449 -17.29 0.78 5.37
C GLY A 449 -16.34 0.45 6.51
N CYS A 450 -15.85 -0.80 6.51
CA CYS A 450 -14.99 -1.34 7.56
C CYS A 450 -13.81 -2.14 7.00
N SER A 451 -12.73 -2.21 7.76
CA SER A 451 -11.62 -3.15 7.55
C SER A 451 -11.60 -4.17 8.69
N LYS A 452 -11.57 -5.47 8.37
CA LYS A 452 -11.33 -6.53 9.37
C LYS A 452 -9.85 -6.70 9.73
N ASN A 453 -8.96 -6.01 9.01
CA ASN A 453 -7.52 -6.06 9.24
C ASN A 453 -7.11 -4.91 10.18
N LEU A 454 -6.87 -5.24 11.45
CA LEU A 454 -6.41 -4.29 12.46
C LEU A 454 -4.99 -3.80 12.15
N GLY A 455 -4.83 -2.49 12.06
CA GLY A 455 -3.57 -1.83 11.67
C GLY A 455 -3.51 -1.47 10.19
N ALA A 456 -4.45 -1.93 9.36
CA ALA A 456 -4.41 -1.69 7.91
C ALA A 456 -4.48 -0.19 7.55
N SER A 457 -5.27 0.59 8.29
CA SER A 457 -5.39 2.04 8.04
C SER A 457 -4.26 2.88 8.62
N SER A 458 -3.43 2.31 9.51
CA SER A 458 -2.35 2.99 10.22
C SER A 458 -0.95 2.59 9.80
N GLY A 459 -0.77 1.42 9.16
CA GLY A 459 0.53 0.89 8.74
C GLY A 459 1.35 1.89 7.92
N ARG A 460 0.77 2.47 6.86
CA ARG A 460 1.43 3.52 6.06
C ARG A 460 1.92 4.72 6.86
N PHE A 461 1.21 5.08 7.93
CA PHE A 461 1.50 6.26 8.73
C PHE A 461 2.46 5.97 9.88
N SER A 462 2.72 4.69 10.19
CA SER A 462 3.63 4.28 11.27
C SER A 462 5.03 4.86 11.12
N ILE A 463 5.55 4.95 9.90
CA ILE A 463 6.90 5.44 9.60
C ILE A 463 7.05 6.97 9.64
N LEU A 464 5.97 7.73 9.90
CA LEU A 464 5.99 9.19 9.84
C LEU A 464 6.52 9.81 11.14
N SER A 465 6.24 9.21 12.29
CA SER A 465 6.70 9.67 13.61
C SER A 465 6.60 8.56 14.66
N ASP A 466 7.40 8.64 15.72
CA ASP A 466 7.37 7.70 16.85
C ASP A 466 5.97 7.58 17.48
N LYS A 467 5.20 8.67 17.50
CA LYS A 467 3.81 8.66 18.02
C LYS A 467 2.88 7.80 17.15
N LEU A 468 3.01 7.90 15.83
CA LEU A 468 2.21 7.12 14.88
C LEU A 468 2.68 5.67 14.81
N GLU A 469 3.98 5.42 14.96
CA GLU A 469 4.54 4.08 15.11
C GLU A 469 3.96 3.39 16.35
N HIS A 470 4.02 4.05 17.50
CA HIS A 470 3.47 3.52 18.75
C HIS A 470 1.95 3.31 18.67
N TYR A 471 1.22 4.21 18.01
CA TYR A 471 -0.20 4.04 17.73
C TYR A 471 -0.45 2.76 16.92
N HIS A 472 0.27 2.57 15.82
CA HIS A 472 0.14 1.38 14.97
C HIS A 472 0.44 0.10 15.76
N GLN A 473 1.55 0.06 16.50
CA GLN A 473 1.94 -1.06 17.36
C GLN A 473 0.86 -1.42 18.38
N THR A 474 0.24 -0.42 19.02
CA THR A 474 -0.83 -0.66 20.02
C THR A 474 -2.02 -1.40 19.41
N ILE A 475 -2.41 -1.04 18.19
CA ILE A 475 -3.52 -1.69 17.49
C ILE A 475 -3.14 -3.11 17.05
N THR A 476 -1.94 -3.29 16.50
CA THR A 476 -1.50 -4.59 15.97
C THR A 476 -1.14 -5.59 17.07
N GLN A 477 -0.73 -5.11 18.26
CA GLN A 477 -0.44 -5.95 19.42
C GLN A 477 -1.66 -6.76 19.88
N ILE A 478 -2.89 -6.28 19.62
CA ILE A 478 -4.12 -7.03 19.90
C ILE A 478 -4.12 -8.37 19.14
N VAL A 479 -3.72 -8.32 17.86
CA VAL A 479 -3.64 -9.49 16.99
C VAL A 479 -2.45 -10.37 17.39
N GLU A 480 -1.29 -9.79 17.66
CA GLU A 480 -0.08 -10.55 18.07
C GLU A 480 -0.31 -11.31 19.38
N ASN A 481 -0.92 -10.66 20.38
CA ASN A 481 -1.26 -11.33 21.64
C ASN A 481 -2.19 -12.53 21.42
N ASN A 482 -3.18 -12.40 20.54
CA ASN A 482 -4.07 -13.51 20.22
C ASN A 482 -3.36 -14.65 19.47
N ASN A 483 -2.46 -14.31 18.54
CA ASN A 483 -1.64 -15.28 17.83
C ASN A 483 -0.75 -16.08 18.80
N HIS A 484 -0.04 -15.40 19.71
CA HIS A 484 0.80 -16.05 20.71
C HIS A 484 0.01 -16.99 21.63
N VAL A 485 -1.16 -16.57 22.12
CA VAL A 485 -2.04 -17.42 22.95
C VAL A 485 -2.53 -18.64 22.16
N SER A 486 -2.77 -18.49 20.86
CA SER A 486 -3.24 -19.56 19.98
C SER A 486 -2.11 -20.42 19.40
N GLY A 487 -0.84 -20.10 19.70
CA GLY A 487 0.33 -20.81 19.18
C GLY A 487 0.62 -20.57 17.69
N TYR A 488 0.12 -19.48 17.11
CA TYR A 488 0.39 -19.09 15.73
C TYR A 488 1.61 -18.19 15.64
N ASN A 489 2.47 -18.43 14.64
CA ASN A 489 3.54 -17.50 14.27
C ASN A 489 3.01 -16.50 13.25
N SER A 490 3.22 -15.21 13.49
CA SER A 490 2.75 -14.14 12.60
C SER A 490 3.79 -13.82 11.51
N CYS A 491 3.31 -13.46 10.32
CA CYS A 491 4.17 -13.15 9.19
C CYS A 491 3.63 -11.96 8.40
N GLU A 492 4.50 -10.97 8.12
CA GLU A 492 4.19 -9.85 7.23
C GLU A 492 4.60 -10.21 5.79
N ILE A 493 3.67 -10.10 4.83
CA ILE A 493 4.00 -10.32 3.42
C ILE A 493 4.54 -9.02 2.84
N THR A 494 5.81 -9.03 2.45
CA THR A 494 6.48 -7.89 1.82
C THR A 494 6.81 -8.23 0.39
N PHE A 495 6.39 -7.42 -0.56
CA PHE A 495 6.66 -7.70 -1.97
C PHE A 495 6.89 -6.44 -2.79
N LEU A 496 7.63 -6.55 -3.89
CA LEU A 496 7.57 -5.52 -4.95
C LEU A 496 6.31 -5.78 -5.78
N PRO A 497 5.35 -4.84 -5.84
CA PRO A 497 4.14 -5.03 -6.63
C PRO A 497 4.44 -4.96 -8.13
N GLU A 498 3.63 -5.64 -8.96
CA GLU A 498 3.74 -5.57 -10.44
C GLU A 498 3.74 -4.12 -10.96
N ASN A 499 2.86 -3.28 -10.39
CA ASN A 499 2.96 -1.84 -10.52
C ASN A 499 3.81 -1.28 -9.38
N LEU A 500 5.08 -1.01 -9.66
CA LEU A 500 6.07 -0.55 -8.68
C LEU A 500 5.60 0.68 -7.87
N ARG A 501 4.74 1.55 -8.44
CA ARG A 501 4.22 2.72 -7.73
C ARG A 501 3.28 2.36 -6.58
N HIS A 502 2.66 1.17 -6.61
CA HIS A 502 1.84 0.68 -5.50
C HIS A 502 2.67 0.43 -4.23
N ALA A 503 4.01 0.29 -4.33
CA ALA A 503 4.86 0.17 -3.15
C ALA A 503 4.80 1.42 -2.24
N ASN A 504 4.46 2.60 -2.78
CA ASN A 504 4.25 3.82 -1.99
C ASN A 504 3.13 3.68 -0.94
N VAL A 505 2.18 2.77 -1.15
CA VAL A 505 1.07 2.53 -0.22
C VAL A 505 1.26 1.26 0.63
N MET A 506 2.32 0.49 0.39
CA MET A 506 2.62 -0.76 1.10
C MET A 506 3.60 -0.59 2.26
N ARG A 507 4.24 0.59 2.37
CA ARG A 507 5.21 0.85 3.45
C ARG A 507 4.53 0.74 4.80
N THR A 508 5.18 0.06 5.73
CA THR A 508 4.72 -0.08 7.10
C THR A 508 5.89 -0.49 7.98
N THR A 509 5.87 -0.11 9.24
CA THR A 509 6.74 -0.71 10.24
C THR A 509 6.34 -2.19 10.40
N ASN A 510 7.32 -3.10 10.34
CA ASN A 510 7.04 -4.51 10.60
C ASN A 510 6.71 -4.72 12.09
N VAL A 511 5.55 -5.32 12.35
CA VAL A 511 5.04 -5.65 13.69
C VAL A 511 4.82 -7.15 13.89
N ARG A 512 5.23 -7.98 12.92
CA ARG A 512 5.08 -9.44 12.93
C ARG A 512 6.39 -10.12 13.29
N GLU A 513 6.30 -11.34 13.80
CA GLU A 513 7.46 -12.16 14.18
C GLU A 513 8.36 -12.46 12.97
N LYS A 514 7.73 -12.72 11.82
CA LYS A 514 8.43 -13.10 10.59
C LYS A 514 7.99 -12.27 9.38
N VAL A 515 8.71 -12.42 8.27
CA VAL A 515 8.46 -11.75 6.99
C VAL A 515 8.58 -12.77 5.86
N LEU A 516 7.59 -12.75 4.96
CA LEU A 516 7.64 -13.44 3.68
C LEU A 516 7.95 -12.39 2.61
N SER A 517 9.19 -12.38 2.11
CA SER A 517 9.67 -11.38 1.15
C SER A 517 9.62 -11.90 -0.29
N LEU A 518 8.99 -11.19 -1.22
CA LEU A 518 8.93 -11.54 -2.65
C LEU A 518 9.51 -10.41 -3.50
N PHE A 519 10.42 -10.69 -4.43
CA PHE A 519 11.12 -9.67 -5.24
C PHE A 519 11.94 -8.62 -4.45
N THR A 520 12.02 -8.77 -3.13
CA THR A 520 12.86 -7.98 -2.22
C THR A 520 13.33 -8.86 -1.07
N ASN A 521 14.16 -8.34 -0.18
CA ASN A 521 14.73 -9.10 0.93
C ASN A 521 14.78 -8.26 2.21
N MET A 522 14.62 -8.90 3.37
CA MET A 522 14.84 -8.28 4.69
C MET A 522 16.07 -8.92 5.35
N ASP A 523 16.71 -8.23 6.29
CA ASP A 523 17.86 -8.80 7.00
C ASP A 523 17.50 -10.04 7.84
N LYS A 524 18.45 -10.97 7.98
CA LYS A 524 18.28 -12.42 8.24
C LYS A 524 17.46 -12.87 9.46
N ARG A 525 17.07 -11.99 10.38
CA ARG A 525 16.51 -12.40 11.69
C ARG A 525 15.02 -12.76 11.66
N SER A 526 14.32 -12.51 10.55
CA SER A 526 12.87 -12.65 10.48
C SER A 526 12.32 -13.31 9.21
N GLN A 527 13.14 -13.80 8.28
CA GLN A 527 12.62 -14.43 7.05
C GLN A 527 12.17 -15.87 7.26
N ILE A 528 11.00 -16.22 6.68
CA ILE A 528 10.50 -17.60 6.53
C ILE A 528 11.15 -18.27 5.33
#